data_AF-A0A8S9A1U2-F1
#
_entry.id   AF-A0A8S9A1U2-F1
#
_cell.length_a   1.000
_cell.length_b   1.000
_cell.length_c   1.000
_cell.angle_alpha   90.00
_cell.angle_beta   90.00
_cell.angle_gamma   90.00
#
_symmetry.space_group_name_H-M   'P 1'
#
loop_
_entity.id
_entity.type
_entity.pdbx_description
1 polymer ?
#
loop_
_entity_poly.entity_id
_entity_poly.type
_entity_poly.pdbx_seq_one_letter_code
_entity_poly.pdbx_strand_id
1 'polypeptide(L)'
;MAPEVVQQVRAFAQGYRRVLLCLDSMHTHEHVLGELNAYAPLVTPGSYCVVFDTFIEDLPPRFFPDRPWDRGNNPKTAVRQWLAGQTDFEIDAEMEQRL
;
A
#
# COMPACT_ATOMS: atom_id res chain seq x y z
N MET A 1 -10.11 -2.86 -9.41
CA MET A 1 -10.75 -2.22 -8.23
C MET A 1 -12.18 -1.82 -8.55
N ALA A 2 -13.05 -1.71 -7.54
CA ALA A 2 -14.45 -1.27 -7.66
C ALA A 2 -14.58 0.24 -7.36
N PRO A 3 -14.79 1.12 -8.37
CA PRO A 3 -14.89 2.57 -8.20
C PRO A 3 -15.88 3.06 -7.12
N GLU A 4 -16.93 2.29 -6.91
CA GLU A 4 -18.08 2.53 -6.05
C GLU A 4 -17.65 2.40 -4.59
N VAL A 5 -16.84 1.37 -4.30
CA VAL A 5 -16.22 1.17 -2.97
C VAL A 5 -15.20 2.28 -2.70
N VAL A 6 -14.39 2.66 -3.69
CA VAL A 6 -13.46 3.79 -3.55
C VAL A 6 -14.22 5.07 -3.21
N GLN A 7 -15.33 5.36 -3.88
CA GLN A 7 -16.15 6.53 -3.60
C GLN A 7 -16.78 6.48 -2.20
N GLN A 8 -17.28 5.32 -1.77
CA GLN A 8 -17.80 5.14 -0.42
C GLN A 8 -16.74 5.40 0.65
N VAL A 9 -15.52 4.88 0.48
CA VAL A 9 -14.41 5.12 1.41
C VAL A 9 -14.02 6.61 1.42
N ARG A 10 -13.95 7.26 0.25
CA ARG A 10 -13.67 8.69 0.16
C ARG A 10 -14.72 9.53 0.88
N ALA A 11 -16.00 9.23 0.66
CA ALA A 11 -17.11 9.90 1.33
C ALA A 11 -17.09 9.66 2.84
N PHE A 12 -16.80 8.43 3.28
CA PHE A 12 -16.67 8.11 4.69
C PHE A 12 -15.51 8.87 5.34
N ALA A 13 -14.35 8.95 4.69
CA ALA A 13 -13.19 9.64 5.22
C ALA A 13 -13.35 11.18 5.30
N GLN A 14 -14.36 11.75 4.62
CA GLN A 14 -14.60 13.21 4.68
C GLN A 14 -14.92 13.68 6.10
N GLY A 15 -14.30 14.78 6.50
CA GLY A 15 -14.53 15.41 7.81
C GLY A 15 -13.71 14.83 8.96
N TYR A 16 -13.04 13.69 8.76
CA TYR A 16 -12.08 13.20 9.74
C TYR A 16 -10.79 14.03 9.71
N ARG A 17 -10.30 14.39 10.90
CA ARG A 17 -9.06 15.19 11.05
C ARG A 17 -7.79 14.34 10.94
N ARG A 18 -7.89 13.04 11.19
CA ARG A 18 -6.78 12.10 11.20
C ARG A 18 -7.19 10.83 10.50
N VAL A 19 -6.46 10.46 9.47
CA VAL A 19 -6.68 9.26 8.68
C VAL A 19 -5.34 8.54 8.51
N LEU A 20 -5.31 7.29 8.94
CA LEU A 20 -4.22 6.33 8.73
C LEU A 20 -4.76 5.24 7.79
N LEU A 21 -3.92 4.78 6.87
CA LEU A 21 -4.27 3.74 5.90
C LEU A 21 -3.46 2.48 6.15
N CYS A 22 -4.12 1.32 6.11
CA CYS A 22 -3.50 0.00 6.11
C CYS A 22 -3.96 -0.78 4.88
N LEU A 23 -3.01 -1.26 4.07
CA LEU A 23 -3.27 -2.08 2.88
C LEU A 23 -2.77 -3.50 3.12
N ASP A 24 -3.70 -4.45 3.27
CA ASP A 24 -3.43 -5.87 3.60
C ASP A 24 -4.41 -6.83 2.90
N SER A 25 -4.78 -6.52 1.65
CA SER A 25 -5.77 -7.30 0.91
C SER A 25 -5.13 -8.33 -0.04
N MET A 26 -4.85 -7.90 -1.27
CA MET A 26 -4.20 -8.66 -2.33
C MET A 26 -2.82 -8.07 -2.57
N HIS A 27 -1.84 -8.95 -2.73
CA HIS A 27 -0.45 -8.53 -2.74
C HIS A 27 0.15 -8.41 -4.12
N THR A 28 -0.61 -8.56 -5.20
CA THR A 28 -0.06 -8.33 -6.55
C THR A 28 0.29 -6.87 -6.76
N HIS A 29 1.35 -6.62 -7.53
CA HIS A 29 1.84 -5.27 -7.81
C HIS A 29 0.74 -4.33 -8.30
N GLU A 30 0.00 -4.76 -9.32
CA GLU A 30 -1.05 -3.94 -9.95
C GLU A 30 -2.16 -3.59 -8.97
N HIS A 31 -2.55 -4.54 -8.11
CA HIS A 31 -3.61 -4.32 -7.13
C HIS A 31 -3.17 -3.30 -6.07
N VAL A 32 -2.00 -3.51 -5.46
CA VAL A 32 -1.48 -2.60 -4.43
C VAL A 32 -1.22 -1.21 -5.00
N LEU A 33 -0.71 -1.11 -6.23
CA LEU A 33 -0.52 0.17 -6.90
C LEU A 33 -1.87 0.89 -7.12
N GLY A 34 -2.91 0.15 -7.50
CA GLY A 34 -4.27 0.66 -7.57
C GLY A 34 -4.75 1.21 -6.24
N GLU A 35 -4.61 0.44 -5.16
CA GLU A 35 -5.00 0.85 -3.80
C GLU A 35 -4.24 2.10 -3.34
N LEU A 36 -2.93 2.17 -3.57
CA LEU A 36 -2.12 3.35 -3.25
C LEU A 36 -2.65 4.59 -3.98
N ASN A 37 -2.90 4.49 -5.28
CA ASN A 37 -3.48 5.60 -6.05
C ASN A 37 -4.87 6.00 -5.57
N ALA A 38 -5.69 5.04 -5.14
CA ALA A 38 -7.05 5.30 -4.69
C ALA A 38 -7.13 5.88 -3.28
N TYR A 39 -6.31 5.38 -2.34
CA TYR A 39 -6.51 5.58 -0.92
C TYR A 39 -5.40 6.36 -0.23
N ALA A 40 -4.14 6.30 -0.69
CA ALA A 40 -3.05 7.02 -0.05
C ALA A 40 -3.28 8.55 0.04
N PRO A 41 -3.91 9.22 -0.96
CA PRO A 41 -4.26 10.65 -0.85
C PRO A 41 -5.26 10.99 0.28
N LEU A 42 -5.86 10.00 0.93
CA LEU A 42 -6.73 10.21 2.09
C LEU A 42 -5.94 10.28 3.40
N VAL A 43 -4.69 9.81 3.42
CA VAL A 43 -3.84 9.86 4.62
C VAL A 43 -3.53 11.32 4.95
N THR A 44 -3.75 11.68 6.21
CA THR A 44 -3.50 13.04 6.69
C THR A 44 -2.05 13.20 7.18
N PRO A 45 -1.43 14.39 7.04
CA PRO A 45 -0.08 14.63 7.55
C PRO A 45 0.09 14.22 9.03
N GLY A 46 1.25 13.62 9.33
CA GLY A 46 1.55 13.05 10.66
C GLY A 46 0.86 11.71 10.95
N SER A 47 0.31 11.05 9.92
CA SER A 47 -0.20 9.67 9.96
C SER A 47 0.57 8.80 8.95
N TYR A 48 0.28 7.49 8.94
CA TYR A 48 0.98 6.53 8.07
C TYR A 48 0.08 5.98 6.97
N CYS A 49 0.72 5.63 5.85
CA CYS A 49 0.24 4.65 4.91
C CYS A 49 1.07 3.37 5.13
N VAL A 50 0.47 2.35 5.71
CA VAL A 50 1.12 1.06 6.00
C VAL A 50 0.75 0.07 4.91
N VAL A 51 1.74 -0.40 4.17
CA VAL A 51 1.58 -1.44 3.13
C VAL A 51 2.23 -2.71 3.64
N PHE A 52 1.44 -3.75 3.83
CA PHE A 52 1.90 -5.01 4.42
C PHE A 52 2.62 -5.90 3.40
N ASP A 53 3.38 -6.87 3.94
CA ASP A 53 4.09 -7.94 3.22
C ASP A 53 5.05 -7.48 2.11
N THR A 54 5.68 -6.32 2.27
CA THR A 54 6.75 -5.87 1.37
C THR A 54 7.95 -6.82 1.37
N PHE A 55 8.15 -7.62 2.41
CA PHE A 55 9.24 -8.62 2.48
C PHE A 55 9.13 -9.73 1.41
N ILE A 56 7.97 -9.90 0.75
CA ILE A 56 7.80 -10.88 -0.34
C ILE A 56 8.87 -10.72 -1.43
N GLU A 57 9.32 -9.50 -1.71
CA GLU A 57 10.37 -9.23 -2.70
C GLU A 57 11.74 -9.81 -2.33
N ASP A 58 11.99 -10.03 -1.04
CA ASP A 58 13.28 -10.49 -0.52
C ASP A 58 13.28 -12.01 -0.27
N LEU A 59 12.15 -12.69 -0.47
CA LEU A 59 12.04 -14.14 -0.37
C LEU A 59 12.60 -14.86 -1.61
N PRO A 60 12.92 -16.16 -1.50
CA PRO A 60 13.17 -17.01 -2.67
C PRO A 60 11.97 -17.01 -3.63
N PRO A 61 12.19 -17.12 -4.95
CA PRO A 61 11.10 -17.26 -5.92
C PRO A 61 10.22 -18.48 -5.62
N ARG A 62 8.92 -18.36 -5.88
CA ARG A 62 7.89 -19.39 -5.63
C ARG A 62 7.79 -19.82 -4.17
N PHE A 63 8.11 -18.93 -3.23
CA PHE A 63 7.94 -19.21 -1.80
C PHE A 63 6.48 -19.49 -1.42
N PHE A 64 5.53 -18.81 -2.07
CA PHE A 64 4.09 -19.02 -1.91
C PHE A 64 3.50 -19.66 -3.19
N PRO A 65 3.55 -21.00 -3.32
CA PRO A 65 3.23 -21.66 -4.60
C PRO A 65 1.77 -21.48 -5.05
N ASP A 66 0.84 -21.29 -4.12
CA ASP A 66 -0.60 -21.17 -4.39
C ASP A 66 -1.11 -19.72 -4.42
N ARG A 67 -0.19 -18.74 -4.46
CA ARG A 67 -0.55 -17.31 -4.48
C ARG A 67 -0.23 -16.68 -5.83
N PRO A 68 -1.02 -15.69 -6.28
CA PRO A 68 -0.77 -14.99 -7.54
C PRO A 68 0.33 -13.91 -7.45
N TRP A 69 1.01 -13.80 -6.32
CA TRP A 69 2.10 -12.84 -6.05
C TRP A 69 3.38 -13.57 -5.68
N ASP A 70 4.51 -12.96 -5.99
CA ASP A 70 5.85 -13.51 -5.76
C ASP A 70 6.89 -12.37 -5.83
N ARG A 71 8.17 -12.70 -5.69
CA ARG A 71 9.26 -11.79 -6.06
C ARG A 71 9.04 -11.21 -7.46
N GLY A 72 9.12 -9.90 -7.60
CA GLY A 72 8.83 -9.15 -8.83
C GLY A 72 7.35 -8.76 -9.02
N ASN A 73 6.40 -9.36 -8.31
CA ASN A 73 4.97 -9.05 -8.38
C ASN A 73 4.38 -9.02 -6.96
N ASN A 74 4.67 -7.96 -6.20
CA ASN A 74 4.36 -7.88 -4.78
C ASN A 74 4.15 -6.41 -4.30
N PRO A 75 3.82 -6.17 -3.01
CA PRO A 75 3.61 -4.82 -2.50
C PRO A 75 4.87 -3.93 -2.55
N LYS A 76 6.08 -4.48 -2.36
CA LYS A 76 7.33 -3.69 -2.40
C LYS A 76 7.58 -3.09 -3.77
N THR A 77 7.28 -3.84 -4.84
CA THR A 77 7.43 -3.31 -6.20
C THR A 77 6.41 -2.20 -6.48
N ALA A 78 5.19 -2.32 -5.96
CA ALA A 78 4.17 -1.27 -6.07
C ALA A 78 4.55 0.00 -5.28
N VAL A 79 4.99 -0.15 -4.03
CA VAL A 79 5.45 0.96 -3.17
C VAL A 79 6.60 1.71 -3.83
N ARG A 80 7.62 1.01 -4.34
CA ARG A 80 8.76 1.62 -5.03
C ARG A 80 8.33 2.42 -6.25
N GLN A 81 7.46 1.85 -7.09
CA GLN A 81 6.96 2.55 -8.27
C GLN A 81 6.14 3.78 -7.88
N TRP A 82 5.24 3.65 -6.92
CA TRP A 82 4.37 4.73 -6.49
C TRP A 82 5.17 5.88 -5.88
N LEU A 83 6.10 5.60 -4.96
CA LEU A 83 6.92 6.60 -4.28
C LEU A 83 7.83 7.40 -5.23
N ALA A 84 8.27 6.83 -6.36
CA ALA A 84 9.14 7.52 -7.31
C ALA A 84 8.54 8.84 -7.86
N GLY A 85 7.21 8.99 -7.80
CA GLY A 85 6.50 10.19 -8.23
C GLY A 85 5.94 11.05 -7.09
N GLN A 86 6.22 10.74 -5.82
CA GLN A 86 5.59 11.41 -4.67
C GLN A 86 6.55 12.31 -3.91
N THR A 87 6.03 13.47 -3.48
CA THR A 87 6.74 14.43 -2.61
C THR A 87 6.22 14.40 -1.18
N ASP A 88 5.02 13.87 -0.96
CA ASP A 88 4.30 13.99 0.32
C ASP A 88 4.47 12.75 1.21
N PHE A 89 5.20 11.73 0.73
CA PHE A 89 5.45 10.47 1.41
C PHE A 89 6.91 10.05 1.29
N GLU A 90 7.42 9.42 2.35
CA GLU A 90 8.73 8.79 2.39
C GLU A 90 8.66 7.44 3.14
N ILE A 91 9.67 6.59 2.96
CA ILE A 91 9.79 5.35 3.73
C ILE A 91 10.38 5.70 5.10
N ASP A 92 9.61 5.42 6.15
CA ASP A 92 10.08 5.51 7.53
C ASP A 92 10.74 4.19 7.94
N ALA A 93 12.06 4.11 7.78
CA ALA A 93 12.85 2.94 8.12
C ALA A 93 12.92 2.67 9.64
N GLU A 94 12.70 3.67 10.49
CA GLU A 94 12.64 3.47 11.94
C GLU A 94 11.36 2.74 12.33
N MET A 95 10.23 3.13 11.72
CA MET A 95 8.95 2.46 11.94
C MET A 95 8.93 1.05 11.32
N GLU A 96 9.50 0.86 10.12
CA GLU A 96 9.58 -0.45 9.47
C GLU A 96 10.23 -1.51 10.38
N GLN A 97 11.26 -1.15 11.15
CA GLN A 97 11.94 -2.08 12.06
C GLN A 97 11.14 -2.42 13.34
N ARG A 98 10.02 -1.74 13.58
CA ARG A 98 9.15 -1.94 14.76
C ARG A 98 7.89 -2.74 14.46
N LEU A 99 7.58 -2.96 13.18
CA LEU A 99 6.42 -3.72 12.69
C LEU A 99 6.84 -5.16 12.34
#